data_AF-A0A5C7FBN0-F1
#
_entry.id   AF-A0A5C7FBN0-F1
#
_cell.length_a   1.000
_cell.length_b   1.000
_cell.length_c   1.000
_cell.angle_alpha   90.00
_cell.angle_beta   90.00
_cell.angle_gamma   90.00
#
_symmetry.space_group_name_H-M   'P 1'
#
loop_
_entity.id
_entity.type
_entity.pdbx_description
1 polymer ?
#
loop_
_entity_poly.entity_id
_entity_poly.type
_entity_poly.pdbx_seq_one_letter_code
_entity_poly.pdbx_strand_id
1 'polypeptide(L)'
;MQRLLLLLLMFGFTGSLIAQNLYTIKVGTFRDVKADDFTSLRGQGFVYGAAGADNTVDVYVGQYSDVAKANATAASLNNNGFRNAQALALPLSTGQQVTVIQIALHSGDRSIDWPTLERAGQLFVESVDGVNKIVTGIYPDARTAASFLPAIRELGYSDAFVKTINNVRLIPINQFETGIKKPLIPIDLTAKAPVPETPEPTASPATYGSKATPAPVAYSPAPAPATPAATPTTTATPAATTGLPSPASSPTLNLPAIDGKTKRHSSAELQRVLKEKGYYAGSIDGYYGPGTTAAYEAAWDDMPEIRKYRKLSEMALAPAGNTERISKWPEVSTLLAVVEDLSAGMANDARARQLVQQRSELTNATQALTPVAVSRINNWVTTIWTNLEEWATEDPLHAQIFSAFRLTYQQSQVRLEDYYMDKGLSATDARDLSSAMLQNLVGAQLDRFL
;
A
#
# COMPACT_ATOMS: atom_id res chain seq x y z
N MET A 1 26.96 -59.75 45.58
CA MET A 1 25.92 -59.69 44.53
C MET A 1 25.87 -58.27 44.01
N GLN A 2 26.41 -58.09 42.81
CA GLN A 2 26.66 -56.83 42.14
C GLN A 2 25.60 -56.71 41.04
N ARG A 3 24.69 -55.74 41.15
CA ARG A 3 23.76 -55.39 40.06
C ARG A 3 23.83 -53.91 39.78
N LEU A 4 24.83 -53.62 38.95
CA LEU A 4 24.90 -52.64 37.87
C LEU A 4 23.57 -51.89 37.60
N LEU A 5 23.50 -50.63 38.01
CA LEU A 5 22.51 -49.68 37.51
C LEU A 5 23.17 -48.92 36.35
N LEU A 6 22.73 -49.20 35.14
CA LEU A 6 23.18 -48.57 33.90
C LEU A 6 22.59 -47.15 33.83
N LEU A 7 23.40 -46.14 34.14
CA LEU A 7 23.03 -44.74 34.00
C LEU A 7 23.16 -44.37 32.50
N LEU A 8 22.00 -44.27 31.84
CA LEU A 8 21.85 -43.89 30.45
C LEU A 8 22.25 -42.41 30.30
N LEU A 9 23.48 -42.18 29.84
CA LEU A 9 24.02 -40.86 29.55
C LEU A 9 23.43 -40.35 28.22
N MET A 10 22.24 -39.76 28.29
CA MET A 10 21.62 -39.01 27.19
C MET A 10 22.45 -37.75 26.94
N PHE A 11 23.40 -37.82 26.01
CA PHE A 11 24.01 -36.63 25.41
C PHE A 11 22.89 -35.85 24.71
N GLY A 12 22.47 -34.75 25.34
CA GLY A 12 21.65 -33.73 24.72
C GLY A 12 22.42 -33.13 23.55
N PHE A 13 22.14 -33.59 22.33
CA PHE A 13 22.37 -32.81 21.13
C PHE A 13 21.37 -31.65 21.16
N THR A 14 21.72 -30.58 21.88
CA THR A 14 21.14 -29.26 21.65
C THR A 14 21.75 -28.76 20.34
N GLY A 15 21.21 -29.26 19.23
CA GLY A 15 21.41 -28.62 17.94
C GLY A 15 20.86 -27.21 18.06
N SER A 16 21.76 -26.24 18.25
CA SER A 16 21.42 -24.84 18.07
C SER A 16 20.94 -24.70 16.63
N LEU A 17 19.63 -24.49 16.45
CA LEU A 17 19.06 -24.04 15.19
C LEU A 17 19.64 -22.64 14.92
N ILE A 18 20.83 -22.58 14.32
CA ILE A 18 21.34 -21.33 13.76
C ILE A 18 20.38 -20.99 12.63
N ALA A 19 19.64 -19.89 12.80
CA ALA A 19 18.86 -19.29 11.73
C ALA A 19 19.76 -19.12 10.51
N GLN A 20 19.44 -19.80 9.40
CA GLN A 20 20.15 -19.62 8.15
C GLN A 20 19.88 -18.20 7.66
N ASN A 21 20.85 -17.31 7.83
CA ASN A 21 20.76 -15.94 7.33
C ASN A 21 21.11 -15.96 5.84
N LEU A 22 20.27 -15.32 5.02
CA LEU A 22 20.56 -15.06 3.62
C LEU A 22 21.14 -13.64 3.51
N TYR A 23 21.93 -13.37 2.48
CA TYR A 23 22.55 -12.06 2.27
C TYR A 23 22.35 -11.62 0.84
N THR A 24 22.22 -10.33 0.58
CA THR A 24 22.23 -9.75 -0.78
C THR A 24 23.20 -8.58 -0.82
N ILE A 25 23.61 -8.16 -2.01
CA ILE A 25 24.56 -7.07 -2.15
C ILE A 25 23.84 -5.87 -2.75
N LYS A 26 23.71 -4.79 -1.99
CA LYS A 26 23.30 -3.50 -2.55
C LYS A 26 24.48 -2.94 -3.32
N VAL A 27 24.32 -2.78 -4.63
CA VAL A 27 25.33 -2.23 -5.54
C VAL A 27 25.38 -0.71 -5.40
N GLY A 28 24.22 -0.09 -5.29
CA GLY A 28 24.08 1.37 -5.16
C GLY A 28 22.69 1.84 -5.51
N THR A 29 22.49 3.16 -5.43
CA THR A 29 21.25 3.82 -5.85
C THR A 29 21.53 4.55 -7.15
N PHE A 30 20.74 4.28 -8.18
CA PHE A 30 20.93 4.79 -9.53
C PHE A 30 19.63 5.43 -10.02
N ARG A 31 19.69 6.25 -11.07
CA ARG A 31 18.53 6.95 -11.62
C ARG A 31 18.36 6.58 -13.09
N ASP A 32 17.11 6.35 -13.51
CA ASP A 32 16.78 6.07 -14.91
C ASP A 32 17.52 4.85 -15.52
N VAL A 33 17.88 3.86 -14.68
CA VAL A 33 18.62 2.66 -15.09
C VAL A 33 17.72 1.43 -15.26
N LYS A 34 18.17 0.46 -16.04
CA LYS A 34 17.58 -0.88 -16.20
C LYS A 34 18.60 -1.98 -15.91
N ALA A 35 18.13 -3.22 -15.70
CA ALA A 35 19.02 -4.34 -15.40
C ALA A 35 20.09 -4.62 -16.50
N ASP A 36 19.79 -4.31 -17.76
CA ASP A 36 20.75 -4.42 -18.88
C ASP A 36 21.96 -3.49 -18.74
N ASP A 37 21.82 -2.36 -18.03
CA ASP A 37 22.94 -1.42 -17.83
C ASP A 37 24.01 -2.01 -16.90
N PHE A 38 23.69 -3.12 -16.24
CA PHE A 38 24.55 -3.84 -15.28
C PHE A 38 24.96 -5.22 -15.79
N THR A 39 25.14 -5.40 -17.10
CA THR A 39 25.60 -6.67 -17.71
C THR A 39 26.89 -7.22 -17.10
N SER A 40 27.81 -6.36 -16.65
CA SER A 40 29.04 -6.74 -15.95
C SER A 40 28.81 -7.44 -14.60
N LEU A 41 27.61 -7.30 -14.02
CA LEU A 41 27.24 -7.89 -12.74
C LEU A 41 26.57 -9.26 -12.88
N ARG A 42 26.17 -9.68 -14.08
CA ARG A 42 25.46 -10.95 -14.31
C ARG A 42 26.26 -12.16 -13.82
N GLY A 43 27.58 -12.12 -13.98
CA GLY A 43 28.50 -13.15 -13.47
C GLY A 43 28.62 -13.22 -11.96
N GLN A 44 28.15 -12.21 -11.23
CA GLN A 44 28.13 -12.19 -9.76
C GLN A 44 26.79 -12.68 -9.19
N GLY A 45 25.72 -12.60 -9.96
CA GLY A 45 24.38 -13.06 -9.58
C GLY A 45 23.28 -12.35 -10.37
N PHE A 46 22.02 -12.68 -10.04
CA PHE A 46 20.87 -11.99 -10.61
C PHE A 46 20.83 -10.52 -10.18
N VAL A 47 20.71 -9.60 -11.14
CA VAL A 47 20.59 -8.17 -10.87
C VAL A 47 19.11 -7.80 -10.78
N TYR A 48 18.73 -7.13 -9.71
CA TYR A 48 17.35 -6.70 -9.47
C TYR A 48 17.29 -5.33 -8.79
N GLY A 49 16.17 -4.65 -8.91
CA GLY A 49 15.99 -3.27 -8.47
C GLY A 49 14.80 -3.10 -7.54
N ALA A 50 14.98 -2.32 -6.47
CA ALA A 50 13.88 -1.81 -5.68
C ALA A 50 13.65 -0.34 -6.03
N ALA A 51 12.41 0.05 -6.35
CA ALA A 51 12.07 1.43 -6.66
C ALA A 51 12.29 2.32 -5.42
N GLY A 52 13.00 3.42 -5.61
CA GLY A 52 13.22 4.48 -4.63
C GLY A 52 12.40 5.73 -4.91
N ALA A 53 12.64 6.78 -4.12
CA ALA A 53 12.07 8.10 -4.40
C ALA A 53 12.67 8.72 -5.66
N ASP A 54 11.98 9.68 -6.26
CA ASP A 54 12.50 10.53 -7.35
C ASP A 54 13.07 9.79 -8.58
N ASN A 55 12.40 8.69 -8.99
CA ASN A 55 12.80 7.84 -10.11
C ASN A 55 14.17 7.17 -9.95
N THR A 56 14.59 6.98 -8.70
CA THR A 56 15.78 6.18 -8.37
C THR A 56 15.45 4.71 -8.20
N VAL A 57 16.45 3.85 -8.39
CA VAL A 57 16.38 2.41 -8.20
C VAL A 57 17.57 2.01 -7.34
N ASP A 58 17.28 1.39 -6.20
CA ASP A 58 18.28 0.68 -5.42
C ASP A 58 18.57 -0.64 -6.13
N VAL A 59 19.77 -0.76 -6.69
CA VAL A 59 20.19 -1.94 -7.46
C VAL A 59 20.89 -2.91 -6.54
N TYR A 60 20.49 -4.17 -6.63
CA TYR A 60 21.01 -5.29 -5.87
C TYR A 60 21.51 -6.39 -6.81
N VAL A 61 22.42 -7.22 -6.31
CA VAL A 61 22.90 -8.39 -7.03
C VAL A 61 22.97 -9.62 -6.12
N GLY A 62 22.35 -10.70 -6.60
CA GLY A 62 22.38 -12.04 -6.04
C GLY A 62 21.79 -12.17 -4.63
N GLN A 63 21.61 -13.42 -4.21
CA GLN A 63 21.44 -13.78 -2.81
C GLN A 63 22.44 -14.89 -2.47
N TYR A 64 23.07 -14.79 -1.31
CA TYR A 64 24.16 -15.65 -0.87
C TYR A 64 23.78 -16.29 0.45
N SER A 65 23.97 -17.60 0.56
CA SER A 65 23.80 -18.34 1.81
C SER A 65 24.96 -18.13 2.80
N ASP A 66 26.09 -17.61 2.30
CA ASP A 66 27.33 -17.40 3.06
C ASP A 66 27.69 -15.90 3.11
N VAL A 67 27.90 -15.40 4.34
CA VAL A 67 28.23 -13.99 4.60
C VAL A 67 29.63 -13.60 4.11
N ALA A 68 30.61 -14.51 4.20
CA ALA A 68 31.96 -14.26 3.74
C ALA A 68 31.97 -14.13 2.20
N LYS A 69 31.20 -14.98 1.51
CA LYS A 69 31.00 -14.88 0.06
C LYS A 69 30.31 -13.57 -0.35
N ALA A 70 29.28 -13.15 0.39
CA ALA A 70 28.60 -11.88 0.16
C ALA A 70 29.54 -10.69 0.35
N ASN A 71 30.32 -10.67 1.43
CA ASN A 71 31.30 -9.63 1.74
C ASN A 71 32.44 -9.58 0.71
N ALA A 72 32.98 -10.73 0.30
CA ALA A 72 34.01 -10.81 -0.72
C ALA A 72 33.51 -10.28 -2.07
N THR A 73 32.27 -10.61 -2.43
CA THR A 73 31.64 -10.11 -3.65
C THR A 73 31.40 -8.60 -3.57
N ALA A 74 30.90 -8.07 -2.45
CA ALA A 74 30.74 -6.63 -2.25
C ALA A 74 32.10 -5.89 -2.32
N ALA A 75 33.16 -6.45 -1.75
CA ALA A 75 34.51 -5.90 -1.86
C ALA A 75 35.03 -5.90 -3.31
N SER A 76 34.78 -6.98 -4.07
CA SER A 76 35.07 -7.04 -5.50
C SER A 76 34.34 -5.95 -6.29
N LEU A 77 33.04 -5.72 -6.00
CA LEU A 77 32.27 -4.67 -6.65
C LEU A 77 32.80 -3.26 -6.33
N ASN A 78 33.20 -3.01 -5.09
CA ASN A 78 33.86 -1.76 -4.70
C ASN A 78 35.14 -1.50 -5.51
N ASN A 79 35.97 -2.53 -5.70
CA ASN A 79 37.19 -2.45 -6.50
C ASN A 79 36.91 -2.25 -7.99
N ASN A 80 35.75 -2.69 -8.48
CA ASN A 80 35.32 -2.58 -9.87
C ASN A 80 34.46 -1.34 -10.15
N GLY A 81 34.49 -0.33 -9.26
CA GLY A 81 33.88 0.98 -9.49
C GLY A 81 32.54 1.22 -8.78
N PHE A 82 31.94 0.20 -8.17
CA PHE A 82 30.70 0.32 -7.39
C PHE A 82 31.03 0.66 -5.93
N ARG A 83 31.49 1.90 -5.69
CA ARG A 83 32.07 2.36 -4.40
C ARG A 83 31.13 2.32 -3.19
N ASN A 84 29.85 2.05 -3.41
CA ASN A 84 28.83 1.94 -2.35
C ASN A 84 28.33 0.50 -2.21
N ALA A 85 29.05 -0.48 -2.76
CA ALA A 85 28.63 -1.86 -2.72
C ALA A 85 28.76 -2.43 -1.30
N GLN A 86 27.66 -2.97 -0.77
CA GLN A 86 27.64 -3.52 0.59
C GLN A 86 26.76 -4.77 0.69
N ALA A 87 27.20 -5.72 1.50
CA ALA A 87 26.40 -6.89 1.84
C ALA A 87 25.35 -6.53 2.90
N LEU A 88 24.10 -6.94 2.67
CA LEU A 88 22.97 -6.73 3.54
C LEU A 88 22.38 -8.08 3.96
N ALA A 89 22.06 -8.23 5.23
CA ALA A 89 21.39 -9.43 5.73
C ALA A 89 19.90 -9.41 5.35
N LEU A 90 19.42 -10.53 4.84
CA LEU A 90 18.03 -10.87 4.59
C LEU A 90 17.58 -11.86 5.68
N PRO A 91 16.98 -11.36 6.79
CA PRO A 91 16.59 -12.22 7.91
C PRO A 91 15.38 -13.07 7.52
N LEU A 92 15.62 -14.35 7.23
CA LEU A 92 14.56 -15.30 6.84
C LEU A 92 13.51 -15.51 7.94
N SER A 93 13.86 -15.23 9.21
CA SER A 93 12.95 -15.25 10.35
C SER A 93 11.81 -14.22 10.25
N THR A 94 12.00 -13.15 9.47
CA THR A 94 10.96 -12.15 9.22
C THR A 94 10.02 -12.52 8.08
N GLY A 95 10.34 -13.59 7.36
CA GLY A 95 9.56 -14.07 6.21
C GLY A 95 8.62 -15.22 6.56
N GLN A 96 7.62 -15.41 5.71
CA GLN A 96 6.66 -16.49 5.80
C GLN A 96 6.90 -17.52 4.70
N GLN A 97 6.57 -18.78 4.98
CA GLN A 97 6.53 -19.80 3.94
C GLN A 97 5.29 -19.56 3.07
N VAL A 98 5.53 -19.32 1.78
CA VAL A 98 4.49 -19.18 0.77
C VAL A 98 4.63 -20.29 -0.27
N THR A 99 3.52 -20.67 -0.87
CA THR A 99 3.51 -21.66 -1.94
C THR A 99 3.55 -20.94 -3.28
N VAL A 100 4.43 -21.35 -4.18
CA VAL A 100 4.59 -20.79 -5.52
C VAL A 100 4.65 -21.91 -6.55
N ILE A 101 4.52 -21.57 -7.83
CA ILE A 101 4.71 -22.53 -8.93
C ILE A 101 6.01 -22.17 -9.65
N GLN A 102 7.00 -23.04 -9.57
CA GLN A 102 8.24 -22.86 -10.32
C GLN A 102 7.99 -23.23 -11.78
N ILE A 103 8.31 -22.32 -12.70
CA ILE A 103 8.08 -22.48 -14.14
C ILE A 103 9.37 -22.60 -14.93
N ALA A 104 10.49 -22.11 -14.40
CA ALA A 104 11.79 -22.26 -15.03
C ALA A 104 12.94 -22.26 -14.00
N LEU A 105 14.05 -22.87 -14.40
CA LEU A 105 15.32 -22.86 -13.69
C LEU A 105 16.39 -22.33 -14.63
N HIS A 106 17.10 -21.32 -14.19
CA HIS A 106 18.15 -20.67 -14.97
C HIS A 106 19.44 -20.59 -14.18
N SER A 107 20.56 -20.88 -14.83
CA SER A 107 21.88 -20.82 -14.24
C SER A 107 22.89 -20.25 -15.24
N GLY A 108 23.87 -19.52 -14.70
CA GLY A 108 24.92 -18.85 -15.47
C GLY A 108 24.47 -17.55 -16.15
N ASP A 109 25.31 -17.04 -17.05
CA ASP A 109 25.21 -15.69 -17.64
C ASP A 109 24.26 -15.58 -18.85
N ARG A 110 23.50 -16.64 -19.15
CA ARG A 110 22.55 -16.61 -20.28
C ARG A 110 21.45 -15.59 -20.00
N SER A 111 20.94 -14.92 -21.02
CA SER A 111 19.77 -14.05 -20.88
C SER A 111 18.52 -14.88 -20.56
N ILE A 112 17.65 -14.35 -19.71
CA ILE A 112 16.34 -14.93 -19.41
C ILE A 112 15.34 -14.37 -20.43
N ASP A 113 14.56 -15.26 -21.06
CA ASP A 113 13.51 -14.88 -22.01
C ASP A 113 12.24 -14.43 -21.26
N TRP A 114 12.25 -13.18 -20.80
CA TRP A 114 11.14 -12.60 -20.05
C TRP A 114 9.81 -12.57 -20.81
N PRO A 115 9.73 -12.17 -22.10
CA PRO A 115 8.48 -12.17 -22.84
C PRO A 115 7.76 -13.53 -22.84
N THR A 116 8.51 -14.62 -22.94
CA THR A 116 7.94 -15.96 -22.89
C THR A 116 7.45 -16.30 -21.49
N LEU A 117 8.15 -15.88 -20.43
CA LEU A 117 7.80 -16.20 -19.05
C LEU A 117 6.66 -15.35 -18.48
N GLU A 118 6.52 -14.08 -18.89
CA GLU A 118 5.46 -13.17 -18.40
C GLU A 118 4.04 -13.65 -18.75
N ARG A 119 3.90 -14.56 -19.73
CA ARG A 119 2.61 -15.20 -20.05
C ARG A 119 2.06 -16.03 -18.89
N ALA A 120 2.91 -16.41 -17.93
CA ALA A 120 2.51 -17.10 -16.70
C ALA A 120 1.93 -16.16 -15.61
N GLY A 121 1.86 -14.85 -15.86
CA GLY A 121 1.43 -13.84 -14.91
C GLY A 121 2.58 -13.17 -14.16
N GLN A 122 2.31 -12.69 -12.94
CA GLN A 122 3.33 -12.04 -12.10
C GLN A 122 4.45 -13.01 -11.75
N LEU A 123 5.69 -12.62 -12.10
CA LEU A 123 6.87 -13.43 -11.89
C LEU A 123 7.65 -13.00 -10.65
N PHE A 124 8.30 -13.97 -10.03
CA PHE A 124 9.29 -13.79 -8.98
C PHE A 124 10.52 -14.64 -9.26
N VAL A 125 11.66 -14.23 -8.74
CA VAL A 125 12.91 -14.97 -8.82
C VAL A 125 13.47 -15.26 -7.43
N GLU A 126 13.80 -16.53 -7.19
CA GLU A 126 14.67 -16.94 -6.09
C GLU A 126 16.08 -17.10 -6.67
N SER A 127 16.98 -16.14 -6.42
CA SER A 127 18.35 -16.13 -6.96
C SER A 127 19.37 -16.44 -5.87
N VAL A 128 19.66 -17.72 -5.64
CA VAL A 128 20.55 -18.15 -4.54
C VAL A 128 21.79 -18.80 -5.11
N ASP A 129 22.96 -18.27 -4.75
CA ASP A 129 24.27 -18.80 -5.14
C ASP A 129 24.43 -18.98 -6.68
N GLY A 130 23.87 -18.04 -7.45
CA GLY A 130 23.96 -18.03 -8.91
C GLY A 130 22.93 -18.92 -9.62
N VAL A 131 22.02 -19.54 -8.87
CA VAL A 131 20.90 -20.30 -9.41
C VAL A 131 19.62 -19.47 -9.29
N ASN A 132 19.00 -19.18 -10.42
CA ASN A 132 17.78 -18.38 -10.53
C ASN A 132 16.60 -19.32 -10.79
N LYS A 133 15.71 -19.45 -9.82
CA LYS A 133 14.43 -20.15 -10.02
C LYS A 133 13.38 -19.10 -10.33
N ILE A 134 12.77 -19.21 -11.50
CA ILE A 134 11.66 -18.35 -11.90
C ILE A 134 10.38 -19.04 -11.44
N VAL A 135 9.60 -18.32 -10.64
CA VAL A 135 8.33 -18.79 -10.08
C VAL A 135 7.22 -17.80 -10.42
N THR A 136 5.99 -18.30 -10.45
CA THR A 136 4.77 -17.51 -10.64
C THR A 136 3.75 -17.86 -9.57
N GLY A 137 2.90 -16.88 -9.25
CA GLY A 137 1.83 -16.98 -8.28
C GLY A 137 2.34 -17.12 -6.83
N ILE A 138 1.62 -16.50 -5.91
CA ILE A 138 1.79 -16.70 -4.47
C ILE A 138 0.47 -17.27 -3.97
N TYR A 139 0.51 -18.50 -3.48
CA TYR A 139 -0.64 -19.28 -3.05
C TYR A 139 -0.55 -19.57 -1.56
N PRO A 140 -1.70 -19.62 -0.87
CA PRO A 140 -1.74 -19.92 0.57
C PRO A 140 -1.27 -21.35 0.87
N ASP A 141 -1.50 -22.30 -0.04
CA ASP A 141 -1.19 -23.71 0.17
C ASP A 141 -0.93 -24.48 -1.14
N ALA A 142 -0.36 -25.68 -0.98
CA ALA A 142 0.02 -26.56 -2.09
C ALA A 142 -1.16 -27.07 -2.92
N ARG A 143 -2.35 -27.25 -2.32
CA ARG A 143 -3.55 -27.71 -3.03
C ARG A 143 -4.07 -26.60 -3.94
N THR A 144 -4.10 -25.37 -3.44
CA THR A 144 -4.47 -24.19 -4.23
C THR A 144 -3.48 -23.99 -5.39
N ALA A 145 -2.17 -24.05 -5.15
CA ALA A 145 -1.19 -23.98 -6.24
C ALA A 145 -1.34 -25.13 -7.26
N ALA A 146 -1.65 -26.33 -6.80
CA ALA A 146 -1.83 -27.49 -7.67
C ALA A 146 -3.04 -27.38 -8.62
N SER A 147 -4.09 -26.64 -8.25
CA SER A 147 -5.24 -26.44 -9.15
C SER A 147 -4.91 -25.55 -10.36
N PHE A 148 -3.92 -24.66 -10.25
CA PHE A 148 -3.45 -23.80 -11.34
C PHE A 148 -2.37 -24.46 -12.22
N LEU A 149 -1.79 -25.57 -11.77
CA LEU A 149 -0.74 -26.28 -12.47
C LEU A 149 -1.12 -26.72 -13.91
N PRO A 150 -2.34 -27.26 -14.16
CA PRO A 150 -2.74 -27.65 -15.51
C PRO A 150 -2.77 -26.46 -16.48
N ALA A 151 -3.35 -25.32 -16.07
CA ALA A 151 -3.42 -24.13 -16.89
C ALA A 151 -2.02 -23.58 -17.22
N ILE A 152 -1.10 -23.57 -16.24
CA ILE A 152 0.29 -23.15 -16.46
C ILE A 152 1.01 -24.10 -17.43
N ARG A 153 0.76 -25.41 -17.35
CA ARG A 153 1.34 -26.38 -18.30
C ARG A 153 0.78 -26.21 -19.71
N GLU A 154 -0.51 -25.90 -19.85
CA GLU A 154 -1.13 -25.59 -21.15
C GLU A 154 -0.54 -24.34 -21.82
N LEU A 155 -0.05 -23.37 -21.03
CA LEU A 155 0.65 -22.18 -21.54
C LEU A 155 2.07 -22.49 -22.10
N GLY A 156 2.55 -23.72 -21.93
CA GLY A 156 3.84 -24.17 -22.45
C GLY A 156 4.90 -24.44 -21.38
N TYR A 157 4.59 -24.25 -20.09
CA TYR A 157 5.50 -24.55 -18.98
C TYR A 157 5.30 -25.99 -18.47
N SER A 158 5.57 -26.97 -19.33
CA SER A 158 5.30 -28.41 -19.05
C SER A 158 5.95 -28.92 -17.76
N ASP A 159 7.13 -28.38 -17.43
CA ASP A 159 7.92 -28.77 -16.27
C ASP A 159 7.53 -28.00 -14.99
N ALA A 160 6.43 -27.24 -15.02
CA ALA A 160 5.99 -26.49 -13.86
C ALA A 160 5.62 -27.40 -12.69
N PHE A 161 6.05 -27.02 -11.48
CA PHE A 161 5.75 -27.74 -10.25
C PHE A 161 5.59 -26.80 -9.04
N VAL A 162 4.79 -27.25 -8.08
CA VAL A 162 4.52 -26.51 -6.84
C VAL A 162 5.72 -26.59 -5.89
N LYS A 163 6.06 -25.46 -5.27
CA LYS A 163 7.13 -25.38 -4.28
C LYS A 163 6.78 -24.42 -3.16
N THR A 164 7.26 -24.72 -1.96
CA THR A 164 7.19 -23.81 -0.82
C THR A 164 8.52 -23.07 -0.67
N ILE A 165 8.46 -21.73 -0.60
CA ILE A 165 9.62 -20.85 -0.50
C ILE A 165 9.33 -19.79 0.57
N ASN A 166 10.36 -19.36 1.30
CA ASN A 166 10.21 -18.21 2.19
C ASN A 166 10.13 -16.92 1.35
N ASN A 167 9.09 -16.11 1.54
CA ASN A 167 8.83 -14.91 0.72
C ASN A 167 9.95 -13.87 0.74
N VAL A 168 10.79 -13.81 1.78
CA VAL A 168 11.98 -12.92 1.83
C VAL A 168 13.00 -13.26 0.72
N ARG A 169 12.93 -14.49 0.18
CA ARG A 169 13.82 -14.95 -0.89
C ARG A 169 13.28 -14.62 -2.28
N LEU A 170 12.00 -14.23 -2.39
CA LEU A 170 11.34 -13.92 -3.65
C LEU A 170 11.62 -12.48 -4.05
N ILE A 171 12.23 -12.31 -5.21
CA ILE A 171 12.47 -11.03 -5.84
C ILE A 171 11.36 -10.82 -6.87
N PRO A 172 10.49 -9.80 -6.74
CA PRO A 172 9.47 -9.52 -7.74
C PRO A 172 10.14 -9.07 -9.04
N ILE A 173 9.62 -9.55 -10.18
CA ILE A 173 10.09 -9.16 -11.50
C ILE A 173 9.21 -8.04 -12.02
N ASN A 174 9.83 -6.88 -12.27
CA ASN A 174 9.18 -5.65 -12.66
C ASN A 174 9.79 -5.11 -13.97
N GLN A 175 9.47 -3.85 -14.30
CA GLN A 175 9.99 -3.18 -15.50
C GLN A 175 11.53 -3.06 -15.50
N PHE A 176 12.17 -2.99 -14.31
CA PHE A 176 13.62 -2.87 -14.20
C PHE A 176 14.34 -4.14 -14.72
N GLU A 177 13.87 -5.32 -14.32
CA GLU A 177 14.47 -6.62 -14.65
C GLU A 177 14.17 -7.05 -16.08
N THR A 178 12.95 -6.76 -16.56
CA THR A 178 12.48 -7.16 -17.89
C THR A 178 13.00 -6.25 -18.98
N GLY A 179 13.24 -4.96 -18.68
CA GLY A 179 13.62 -3.95 -19.66
C GLY A 179 12.51 -3.63 -20.68
N ILE A 180 11.34 -4.25 -20.55
CA ILE A 180 10.18 -4.06 -21.43
C ILE A 180 9.44 -2.81 -20.97
N LYS A 181 9.48 -1.75 -21.79
CA LYS A 181 8.57 -0.62 -21.61
C LYS A 181 7.18 -1.09 -22.03
N LYS A 182 6.29 -1.36 -21.07
CA LYS A 182 4.87 -1.56 -21.37
C LYS A 182 4.37 -0.32 -22.14
N PRO A 183 3.90 -0.44 -23.39
CA PRO A 183 3.42 0.72 -24.14
C PRO A 183 2.22 1.33 -23.42
N LEU A 184 2.21 2.67 -23.34
CA LEU A 184 1.18 3.45 -22.67
C LEU A 184 -0.02 3.69 -23.59
N ILE A 185 -0.69 2.64 -24.08
CA ILE A 185 -2.06 2.67 -24.67
C ILE A 185 -2.66 1.25 -24.54
N PRO A 186 -3.88 1.09 -24.01
CA PRO A 186 -4.63 -0.16 -24.15
C PRO A 186 -5.05 -0.32 -25.62
N ILE A 187 -4.50 -1.29 -26.34
CA ILE A 187 -5.17 -1.85 -27.52
C ILE A 187 -6.13 -2.90 -26.98
N ASP A 188 -7.41 -2.57 -26.99
CA ASP A 188 -8.49 -3.55 -26.83
C ASP A 188 -8.34 -4.63 -27.91
N LEU A 189 -8.00 -5.84 -27.46
CA LEU A 189 -8.06 -7.07 -28.24
C LEU A 189 -9.22 -7.90 -27.70
N THR A 190 -10.45 -7.43 -27.87
CA THR A 190 -11.61 -8.31 -27.75
C THR A 190 -12.57 -8.10 -28.92
N ALA A 191 -13.19 -9.20 -29.33
CA ALA A 191 -14.33 -9.29 -30.24
C ALA A 191 -14.05 -9.29 -31.76
N LYS A 192 -14.44 -10.43 -32.35
CA LYS A 192 -14.78 -10.62 -33.76
C LYS A 192 -15.95 -9.70 -34.13
N ALA A 193 -15.80 -9.00 -35.25
CA ALA A 193 -16.70 -7.98 -35.78
C ALA A 193 -18.17 -8.42 -35.95
N PRO A 194 -19.10 -7.46 -35.79
CA PRO A 194 -20.18 -7.23 -36.74
C PRO A 194 -19.96 -5.91 -37.50
N VAL A 195 -20.21 -5.97 -38.80
CA VAL A 195 -20.11 -4.87 -39.78
C VAL A 195 -21.26 -3.88 -39.56
N PRO A 196 -21.02 -2.56 -39.51
CA PRO A 196 -22.06 -1.56 -39.71
C PRO A 196 -22.15 -1.18 -41.20
N GLU A 197 -23.37 -1.22 -41.75
CA GLU A 197 -23.70 -0.66 -43.06
C GLU A 197 -23.53 0.87 -43.07
N THR A 198 -22.94 1.38 -44.15
CA THR A 198 -22.77 2.80 -44.49
C THR A 198 -24.12 3.47 -44.78
N PRO A 199 -24.33 4.72 -44.31
CA PRO A 199 -25.10 5.70 -45.06
C PRO A 199 -24.22 6.84 -45.59
N GLU A 200 -24.42 7.18 -46.86
CA GLU A 200 -23.82 8.30 -47.59
C GLU A 200 -24.25 9.68 -47.06
N PRO A 201 -23.51 10.76 -47.41
CA PRO A 201 -23.65 12.08 -46.80
C PRO A 201 -24.76 12.90 -47.46
N THR A 202 -25.47 13.73 -46.69
CA THR A 202 -26.34 14.77 -47.24
C THR A 202 -26.12 16.13 -46.57
N ALA A 203 -26.08 17.14 -47.44
CA ALA A 203 -25.67 18.53 -47.31
C ALA A 203 -26.15 19.37 -46.12
N SER A 204 -25.31 20.35 -45.73
CA SER A 204 -25.70 21.59 -45.00
C SER A 204 -26.52 22.54 -45.88
N PRO A 205 -27.26 23.50 -45.27
CA PRO A 205 -26.83 24.90 -45.39
C PRO A 205 -27.04 25.81 -44.15
N ALA A 206 -26.40 26.99 -44.27
CA ALA A 206 -26.27 28.17 -43.38
C ALA A 206 -27.60 28.83 -42.92
N THR A 207 -27.72 29.79 -42.00
CA THR A 207 -27.00 31.09 -41.76
C THR A 207 -27.64 31.70 -40.47
N TYR A 208 -27.00 32.49 -39.59
CA TYR A 208 -26.77 33.95 -39.66
C TYR A 208 -25.92 34.44 -38.47
N GLY A 209 -24.96 35.37 -38.73
CA GLY A 209 -24.24 36.18 -37.72
C GLY A 209 -25.15 37.25 -37.08
N SER A 210 -24.72 38.21 -36.26
CA SER A 210 -23.43 38.74 -35.84
C SER A 210 -23.70 39.70 -34.65
N LYS A 211 -22.71 39.97 -33.76
CA LYS A 211 -22.14 41.32 -33.50
C LYS A 211 -21.49 41.51 -32.11
N ALA A 212 -20.17 41.70 -32.17
CA ALA A 212 -19.25 42.63 -31.48
C ALA A 212 -19.04 42.67 -29.94
N THR A 213 -17.77 42.51 -29.58
CA THR A 213 -17.03 42.93 -28.36
C THR A 213 -16.95 44.46 -28.23
N PRO A 214 -16.64 45.02 -27.04
CA PRO A 214 -15.24 45.41 -26.76
C PRO A 214 -14.76 45.20 -25.30
N ALA A 215 -13.43 45.05 -25.14
CA ALA A 215 -12.64 45.15 -23.89
C ALA A 215 -11.95 46.54 -23.83
N PRO A 216 -10.98 46.87 -22.92
CA PRO A 216 -10.76 46.65 -21.47
C PRO A 216 -10.47 48.00 -20.73
N VAL A 217 -10.31 48.05 -19.38
CA VAL A 217 -9.41 49.02 -18.67
C VAL A 217 -9.14 48.62 -17.20
N ALA A 218 -7.97 49.04 -16.69
CA ALA A 218 -7.33 48.66 -15.44
C ALA A 218 -7.19 49.83 -14.42
N TYR A 219 -6.90 49.47 -13.15
CA TYR A 219 -6.26 50.18 -12.00
C TYR A 219 -6.88 51.43 -11.31
N SER A 220 -7.25 51.24 -10.01
CA SER A 220 -7.00 52.01 -8.75
C SER A 220 -7.30 53.53 -8.64
N PRO A 221 -7.28 54.20 -7.44
CA PRO A 221 -7.24 53.78 -6.02
C PRO A 221 -8.30 54.47 -5.11
N ALA A 222 -8.24 54.21 -3.79
CA ALA A 222 -9.05 54.77 -2.69
C ALA A 222 -9.00 56.32 -2.53
N PRO A 223 -9.93 56.90 -1.74
CA PRO A 223 -9.50 57.55 -0.49
C PRO A 223 -10.48 57.41 0.71
N ALA A 224 -9.92 57.53 1.92
CA ALA A 224 -10.64 57.74 3.19
C ALA A 224 -11.07 59.22 3.35
N PRO A 225 -11.99 59.55 4.29
CA PRO A 225 -11.51 60.13 5.56
C PRO A 225 -12.34 59.82 6.84
N ALA A 226 -11.61 59.77 7.97
CA ALA A 226 -11.87 60.23 9.36
C ALA A 226 -13.17 59.94 10.18
N THR A 227 -12.91 59.53 11.43
CA THR A 227 -13.66 59.24 12.69
C THR A 227 -14.49 60.42 13.28
N PRO A 228 -15.25 60.35 14.44
CA PRO A 228 -15.18 59.44 15.62
C PRO A 228 -16.49 58.97 16.37
N ALA A 229 -16.32 57.89 17.16
CA ALA A 229 -16.90 57.57 18.49
C ALA A 229 -18.42 57.41 18.76
N ALA A 230 -18.82 56.25 19.31
CA ALA A 230 -19.43 56.08 20.65
C ALA A 230 -19.85 54.62 20.94
N THR A 231 -19.41 54.08 22.08
CA THR A 231 -19.98 52.91 22.78
C THR A 231 -21.26 53.34 23.52
N PRO A 232 -22.23 52.46 23.80
CA PRO A 232 -22.26 51.90 25.16
C PRO A 232 -22.69 50.42 25.27
N THR A 233 -22.11 49.78 26.27
CA THR A 233 -22.52 48.55 26.97
C THR A 233 -23.88 48.69 27.68
N THR A 234 -24.70 47.62 27.72
CA THR A 234 -25.23 46.98 28.96
C THR A 234 -26.10 45.74 28.67
N THR A 235 -25.65 44.59 29.17
CA THR A 235 -26.30 43.56 30.01
C THR A 235 -27.84 43.36 29.98
N ALA A 236 -28.28 42.11 29.71
CA ALA A 236 -29.34 41.39 30.45
C ALA A 236 -29.39 39.88 30.10
N THR A 237 -29.45 39.04 31.15
CA THR A 237 -29.68 37.58 31.22
C THR A 237 -30.59 37.37 32.46
N PRO A 238 -31.32 36.26 32.73
CA PRO A 238 -32.04 35.24 31.93
C PRO A 238 -33.52 35.03 32.39
N ALA A 239 -34.31 34.20 31.70
CA ALA A 239 -35.36 33.38 32.34
C ALA A 239 -35.61 32.08 31.55
N ALA A 240 -35.80 31.00 32.31
CA ALA A 240 -35.69 29.60 31.92
C ALA A 240 -36.95 28.99 31.28
N THR A 241 -36.76 27.92 30.52
CA THR A 241 -37.75 26.83 30.44
C THR A 241 -37.01 25.50 30.62
N THR A 242 -37.50 24.75 31.58
CA THR A 242 -37.05 23.44 32.07
C THR A 242 -37.33 22.34 31.05
N GLY A 243 -36.35 21.48 30.80
CA GLY A 243 -36.53 20.26 29.99
C GLY A 243 -35.39 19.24 30.16
N LEU A 244 -35.54 18.37 31.19
CA LEU A 244 -35.00 17.01 31.38
C LEU A 244 -33.46 16.77 31.41
N PRO A 245 -32.99 15.81 32.24
CA PRO A 245 -31.60 15.69 32.64
C PRO A 245 -30.68 15.21 31.50
N SER A 246 -29.51 15.84 31.42
CA SER A 246 -28.37 15.41 30.62
C SER A 246 -28.12 13.92 30.80
N PRO A 247 -28.12 13.10 29.73
CA PRO A 247 -27.42 11.83 29.81
C PRO A 247 -25.94 12.15 30.05
N ALA A 248 -25.36 11.37 30.94
CA ALA A 248 -24.04 11.55 31.51
C ALA A 248 -22.95 11.83 30.46
N SER A 249 -22.02 12.69 30.83
CA SER A 249 -20.74 12.94 30.17
C SER A 249 -20.14 11.64 29.66
N SER A 250 -20.26 11.41 28.35
CA SER A 250 -19.45 10.41 27.66
C SER A 250 -18.01 10.91 27.70
N PRO A 251 -17.00 10.05 27.94
CA PRO A 251 -15.61 10.48 27.88
C PRO A 251 -15.36 11.03 26.47
N THR A 252 -14.95 12.30 26.38
CA THR A 252 -14.66 12.95 25.10
C THR A 252 -13.59 12.14 24.39
N LEU A 253 -13.97 11.50 23.28
CA LEU A 253 -13.04 10.82 22.40
C LEU A 253 -12.07 11.90 21.87
N ASN A 254 -10.82 11.90 22.36
CA ASN A 254 -9.79 12.83 21.91
C ASN A 254 -9.44 12.50 20.45
N LEU A 255 -10.08 13.22 19.53
CA LEU A 255 -9.90 13.08 18.09
C LEU A 255 -8.91 14.15 17.63
N PRO A 256 -7.78 13.77 16.99
CA PRO A 256 -6.83 14.74 16.45
C PRO A 256 -7.51 15.70 15.47
N ALA A 257 -7.23 16.99 15.62
CA ALA A 257 -7.73 18.01 14.71
C ALA A 257 -6.97 17.90 13.38
N ILE A 258 -7.68 18.04 12.26
CA ILE A 258 -7.05 17.96 10.95
C ILE A 258 -6.53 19.34 10.55
N ASP A 259 -5.21 19.48 10.36
CA ASP A 259 -4.64 20.71 9.80
C ASP A 259 -4.94 20.80 8.29
N GLY A 260 -5.70 21.82 7.89
CA GLY A 260 -5.99 22.09 6.49
C GLY A 260 -4.85 22.74 5.70
N LYS A 261 -3.76 23.13 6.35
CA LYS A 261 -2.63 23.84 5.72
C LYS A 261 -1.53 22.90 5.21
N THR A 262 -1.49 21.67 5.70
CA THR A 262 -0.51 20.68 5.27
C THR A 262 -1.00 19.97 4.01
N LYS A 263 -0.16 19.96 2.97
CA LYS A 263 -0.45 19.25 1.73
C LYS A 263 -0.13 17.76 1.89
N ARG A 264 -1.08 16.89 1.58
CA ARG A 264 -0.99 15.44 1.82
C ARG A 264 -1.44 14.63 0.61
N HIS A 265 -0.81 13.48 0.41
CA HIS A 265 -1.24 12.51 -0.59
C HIS A 265 -2.62 11.94 -0.24
N SER A 266 -2.83 11.59 1.04
CA SER A 266 -4.10 11.07 1.57
C SER A 266 -5.26 12.05 1.35
N SER A 267 -5.04 13.36 1.52
CA SER A 267 -6.03 14.39 1.21
C SER A 267 -6.34 14.48 -0.29
N ALA A 268 -5.33 14.35 -1.16
CA ALA A 268 -5.55 14.34 -2.61
C ALA A 268 -6.34 13.10 -3.07
N GLU A 269 -6.06 11.93 -2.49
CA GLU A 269 -6.84 10.71 -2.76
C GLU A 269 -8.27 10.81 -2.23
N LEU A 270 -8.46 11.36 -1.03
CA LEU A 270 -9.80 11.63 -0.50
C LEU A 270 -10.58 12.56 -1.43
N GLN A 271 -9.98 13.66 -1.88
CA GLN A 271 -10.59 14.58 -2.84
C GLN A 271 -10.96 13.89 -4.16
N ARG A 272 -10.14 12.95 -4.67
CA ARG A 272 -10.49 12.14 -5.86
C ARG A 272 -11.76 11.33 -5.64
N VAL A 273 -11.84 10.61 -4.52
CA VAL A 273 -13.01 9.78 -4.17
C VAL A 273 -14.26 10.66 -4.04
N LEU A 274 -14.15 11.78 -3.31
CA LEU A 274 -15.27 12.70 -3.12
C LEU A 274 -15.74 13.31 -4.46
N LYS A 275 -14.81 13.60 -5.37
CA LYS A 275 -15.12 14.14 -6.69
C LYS A 275 -15.78 13.11 -7.60
N GLU A 276 -15.26 11.89 -7.61
CA GLU A 276 -15.85 10.74 -8.32
C GLU A 276 -17.29 10.46 -7.85
N LYS A 277 -17.56 10.63 -6.55
CA LYS A 277 -18.89 10.43 -5.95
C LYS A 277 -19.80 11.66 -6.02
N GLY A 278 -19.33 12.77 -6.60
CA GLY A 278 -20.12 13.98 -6.81
C GLY A 278 -20.24 14.93 -5.61
N TYR A 279 -19.50 14.70 -4.53
CA TYR A 279 -19.51 15.54 -3.32
C TYR A 279 -18.51 16.71 -3.39
N TYR A 280 -17.49 16.63 -4.25
CA TYR A 280 -16.43 17.63 -4.32
C TYR A 280 -16.29 18.22 -5.73
N ALA A 281 -16.57 19.52 -5.86
CA ALA A 281 -16.44 20.26 -7.12
C ALA A 281 -15.08 20.95 -7.29
N GLY A 282 -14.25 21.00 -6.23
CA GLY A 282 -12.97 21.68 -6.23
C GLY A 282 -11.88 20.99 -7.07
N SER A 283 -10.72 21.62 -7.13
CA SER A 283 -9.50 21.01 -7.69
C SER A 283 -8.90 20.02 -6.70
N ILE A 284 -8.25 18.98 -7.21
CA ILE A 284 -7.48 18.04 -6.38
C ILE A 284 -6.11 18.67 -6.12
N ASP A 285 -5.97 19.32 -4.97
CA ASP A 285 -4.79 20.09 -4.59
C ASP A 285 -4.01 19.47 -3.40
N GLY A 286 -4.62 18.49 -2.73
CA GLY A 286 -4.06 17.79 -1.58
C GLY A 286 -4.14 18.55 -0.25
N TYR A 287 -4.91 19.63 -0.17
CA TYR A 287 -5.16 20.36 1.09
C TYR A 287 -6.50 19.96 1.72
N TYR A 288 -6.52 19.71 3.03
CA TYR A 288 -7.77 19.44 3.75
C TYR A 288 -8.47 20.76 4.16
N GLY A 289 -8.76 21.61 3.17
CA GLY A 289 -9.41 22.91 3.39
C GLY A 289 -10.92 22.79 3.64
N PRO A 290 -11.61 23.93 3.88
CA PRO A 290 -13.05 23.96 4.17
C PRO A 290 -13.91 23.24 3.11
N GLY A 291 -13.54 23.33 1.83
CA GLY A 291 -14.24 22.64 0.76
C GLY A 291 -14.11 21.10 0.83
N THR A 292 -12.94 20.60 1.22
CA THR A 292 -12.74 19.15 1.45
C THR A 292 -13.45 18.69 2.71
N THR A 293 -13.43 19.48 3.78
CA THR A 293 -14.18 19.20 5.01
C THR A 293 -15.67 19.07 4.73
N ALA A 294 -16.29 20.07 4.09
CA ALA A 294 -17.71 20.06 3.77
C ALA A 294 -18.09 18.88 2.85
N ALA A 295 -17.26 18.58 1.85
CA ALA A 295 -17.49 17.45 0.96
C ALA A 295 -17.37 16.10 1.68
N TYR A 296 -16.39 15.94 2.58
CA TYR A 296 -16.27 14.74 3.40
C TYR A 296 -17.45 14.57 4.36
N GLU A 297 -17.89 15.63 5.03
CA GLU A 297 -19.05 15.58 5.94
C GLU A 297 -20.33 15.20 5.18
N ALA A 298 -20.58 15.81 4.03
CA ALA A 298 -21.71 15.45 3.17
C ALA A 298 -21.62 13.98 2.70
N ALA A 299 -20.45 13.54 2.24
CA ALA A 299 -20.24 12.15 1.85
C ALA A 299 -20.43 11.18 3.03
N TRP A 300 -19.94 11.55 4.22
CA TRP A 300 -20.06 10.77 5.44
C TRP A 300 -21.51 10.55 5.88
N ASP A 301 -22.35 11.55 5.67
CA ASP A 301 -23.77 11.50 6.05
C ASP A 301 -24.67 10.91 4.98
N ASP A 302 -24.41 11.17 3.69
CA ASP A 302 -25.33 10.82 2.61
C ASP A 302 -24.98 9.52 1.89
N MET A 303 -23.68 9.16 1.77
CA MET A 303 -23.27 7.98 0.99
C MET A 303 -23.89 6.70 1.58
N PRO A 304 -24.72 5.95 0.82
CA PRO A 304 -25.39 4.75 1.32
C PRO A 304 -24.42 3.70 1.87
N GLU A 305 -23.28 3.53 1.20
CA GLU A 305 -22.25 2.55 1.57
C GLU A 305 -21.61 2.93 2.90
N ILE A 306 -21.35 4.23 3.15
CA ILE A 306 -20.81 4.72 4.42
C ILE A 306 -21.82 4.58 5.55
N ARG A 307 -23.07 4.98 5.32
CA ARG A 307 -24.14 4.84 6.33
C ARG A 307 -24.32 3.40 6.79
N LYS A 308 -24.23 2.42 5.87
CA LYS A 308 -24.25 0.98 6.19
C LYS A 308 -23.16 0.65 7.22
N TYR A 309 -21.90 0.94 6.90
CA TYR A 309 -20.78 0.56 7.77
C TYR A 309 -20.72 1.37 9.07
N ARG A 310 -21.17 2.63 9.07
CA ARG A 310 -21.29 3.43 10.29
C ARG A 310 -22.25 2.76 11.27
N LYS A 311 -23.42 2.32 10.81
CA LYS A 311 -24.39 1.57 11.63
C LYS A 311 -23.84 0.22 12.10
N LEU A 312 -23.16 -0.53 11.25
CA LEU A 312 -22.51 -1.77 11.66
C LEU A 312 -21.45 -1.54 12.75
N SER A 313 -20.66 -0.47 12.63
CA SER A 313 -19.64 -0.12 13.63
C SER A 313 -20.25 0.26 14.98
N GLU A 314 -21.37 1.02 14.99
CA GLU A 314 -22.10 1.38 16.21
C GLU A 314 -22.59 0.14 16.97
N MET A 315 -23.08 -0.88 16.25
CA MET A 315 -23.57 -2.14 16.84
C MET A 315 -22.43 -2.98 17.46
N ALA A 316 -21.22 -2.90 16.90
CA ALA A 316 -20.06 -3.65 17.38
C ALA A 316 -19.38 -3.06 18.63
N LEU A 317 -19.70 -1.81 19.02
CA LEU A 317 -18.96 -1.01 20.02
C LEU A 317 -19.53 -1.04 21.47
N ALA A 318 -20.49 -1.91 21.79
CA ALA A 318 -21.00 -2.09 23.18
C ALA A 318 -19.97 -2.76 24.13
N PRO A 319 -19.99 -2.50 25.45
CA PRO A 319 -18.84 -1.87 26.11
C PRO A 319 -17.82 -2.85 26.71
N ALA A 320 -16.55 -2.65 26.38
CA ALA A 320 -15.44 -3.11 27.20
C ALA A 320 -14.36 -2.01 27.28
N GLY A 321 -14.12 -1.54 28.51
CA GLY A 321 -12.84 -1.06 29.06
C GLY A 321 -12.06 0.08 28.36
N ASN A 322 -11.73 1.11 29.15
CA ASN A 322 -10.67 2.13 28.92
C ASN A 322 -9.31 1.47 28.59
N THR A 323 -8.34 2.04 27.87
CA THR A 323 -7.99 3.43 27.47
C THR A 323 -7.21 3.34 26.14
N GLU A 324 -7.22 4.39 25.31
CA GLU A 324 -6.58 4.51 23.99
C GLU A 324 -7.13 3.61 22.89
N ARG A 325 -7.99 4.16 22.02
CA ARG A 325 -8.40 3.42 20.84
C ARG A 325 -8.55 4.33 19.64
N ILE A 326 -7.47 4.51 18.89
CA ILE A 326 -7.51 4.96 17.48
C ILE A 326 -8.64 4.20 16.74
N SER A 327 -8.86 2.92 17.07
CA SER A 327 -9.97 2.10 16.55
C SER A 327 -11.39 2.56 16.92
N LYS A 328 -11.56 3.51 17.85
CA LYS A 328 -12.85 4.11 18.22
C LYS A 328 -13.09 5.44 17.49
N TRP A 329 -12.11 5.95 16.74
CA TRP A 329 -12.34 7.12 15.90
C TRP A 329 -13.39 6.79 14.83
N PRO A 330 -14.36 7.68 14.55
CA PRO A 330 -15.50 7.35 13.70
C PRO A 330 -15.09 6.78 12.34
N GLU A 331 -14.14 7.43 11.66
CA GLU A 331 -13.64 6.95 10.37
C GLU A 331 -12.88 5.62 10.48
N VAL A 332 -12.14 5.40 11.56
CA VAL A 332 -11.37 4.15 11.76
C VAL A 332 -12.30 3.00 12.14
N SER A 333 -13.26 3.20 13.02
CA SER A 333 -14.22 2.15 13.39
C SER A 333 -15.08 1.75 12.20
N THR A 334 -15.43 2.72 11.35
CA THR A 334 -16.15 2.45 10.11
C THR A 334 -15.25 1.72 9.11
N LEU A 335 -13.98 2.12 8.96
CA LEU A 335 -13.00 1.37 8.18
C LEU A 335 -12.88 -0.08 8.65
N LEU A 336 -12.80 -0.31 9.96
CA LEU A 336 -12.74 -1.66 10.53
C LEU A 336 -13.99 -2.50 10.17
N ALA A 337 -15.17 -1.90 10.18
CA ALA A 337 -16.40 -2.56 9.72
C ALA A 337 -16.38 -2.86 8.21
N VAL A 338 -15.81 -1.97 7.39
CA VAL A 338 -15.64 -2.20 5.95
C VAL A 338 -14.70 -3.38 5.70
N VAL A 339 -13.55 -3.42 6.37
CA VAL A 339 -12.56 -4.47 6.13
C VAL A 339 -13.00 -5.83 6.68
N GLU A 340 -13.87 -5.85 7.68
CA GLU A 340 -14.53 -7.09 8.11
C GLU A 340 -15.36 -7.71 6.99
N ASP A 341 -16.15 -6.89 6.26
CA ASP A 341 -16.92 -7.33 5.10
C ASP A 341 -15.99 -7.76 3.94
N LEU A 342 -14.93 -6.97 3.67
CA LEU A 342 -13.91 -7.32 2.67
C LEU A 342 -13.20 -8.64 2.99
N SER A 343 -12.99 -8.96 4.27
CA SER A 343 -12.37 -10.22 4.67
C SER A 343 -13.24 -11.43 4.32
N ALA A 344 -14.57 -11.25 4.23
CA ALA A 344 -15.56 -12.31 4.08
C ALA A 344 -15.38 -13.45 5.10
N GLY A 345 -15.01 -13.12 6.34
CA GLY A 345 -14.74 -14.09 7.40
C GLY A 345 -13.44 -14.89 7.24
N MET A 346 -12.59 -14.50 6.29
CA MET A 346 -11.28 -15.12 6.04
C MET A 346 -10.12 -14.29 6.62
N ALA A 347 -10.38 -13.49 7.66
CA ALA A 347 -9.34 -12.72 8.32
C ALA A 347 -8.27 -13.65 8.92
N ASN A 348 -7.01 -13.23 8.83
CA ASN A 348 -5.90 -14.01 9.39
C ASN A 348 -5.78 -13.79 10.91
N ASP A 349 -6.41 -14.66 11.70
CA ASP A 349 -6.42 -14.58 13.17
C ASP A 349 -5.03 -14.63 13.83
N ALA A 350 -4.08 -15.34 13.21
CA ALA A 350 -2.70 -15.39 13.70
C ALA A 350 -2.02 -14.03 13.51
N ARG A 351 -2.17 -13.42 12.33
CA ARG A 351 -1.68 -12.08 12.01
C ARG A 351 -2.38 -11.02 12.87
N ALA A 352 -3.69 -11.14 13.08
CA ALA A 352 -4.45 -10.22 13.94
C ALA A 352 -3.86 -10.14 15.36
N ARG A 353 -3.53 -11.29 15.96
CA ARG A 353 -2.89 -11.36 17.28
C ARG A 353 -1.51 -10.68 17.31
N GLN A 354 -0.70 -10.87 16.27
CA GLN A 354 0.62 -10.22 16.14
C GLN A 354 0.48 -8.70 16.00
N LEU A 355 -0.43 -8.23 15.16
CA LEU A 355 -0.65 -6.80 14.94
C LEU A 355 -1.15 -6.12 16.23
N VAL A 356 -2.04 -6.77 16.99
CA VAL A 356 -2.49 -6.23 18.29
C VAL A 356 -1.33 -6.06 19.27
N GLN A 357 -0.35 -6.97 19.28
CA GLN A 357 0.85 -6.84 20.12
C GLN A 357 1.75 -5.67 19.70
N GLN A 358 1.88 -5.41 18.39
CA GLN A 358 2.68 -4.30 17.84
C GLN A 358 1.97 -2.94 17.93
N ARG A 359 0.65 -2.93 18.17
CA ARG A 359 -0.15 -1.70 18.11
C ARG A 359 0.27 -0.66 19.13
N SER A 360 0.66 -1.08 20.35
CA SER A 360 1.09 -0.15 21.40
C SER A 360 2.37 0.62 21.02
N GLU A 361 3.28 -0.03 20.31
CA GLU A 361 4.51 0.60 19.80
C GLU A 361 4.19 1.68 18.78
N LEU A 362 3.30 1.38 17.81
CA LEU A 362 2.87 2.34 16.80
C LEU A 362 2.02 3.47 17.41
N THR A 363 1.16 3.17 18.38
CA THR A 363 0.38 4.19 19.09
C THR A 363 1.32 5.15 19.79
N ASN A 364 2.40 4.68 20.41
CA ASN A 364 3.32 5.53 21.18
C ASN A 364 4.56 6.01 20.38
N ALA A 365 4.60 5.75 19.07
CA ALA A 365 5.73 6.11 18.24
C ALA A 365 5.95 7.64 18.21
N THR A 366 7.21 8.03 18.41
CA THR A 366 7.72 9.41 18.35
C THR A 366 8.97 9.53 17.46
N GLN A 367 9.32 8.45 16.77
CA GLN A 367 10.49 8.35 15.90
C GLN A 367 10.07 7.85 14.51
N ALA A 368 10.80 8.29 13.49
CA ALA A 368 10.61 7.84 12.12
C ALA A 368 10.81 6.32 11.99
N LEU A 369 10.08 5.72 11.05
CA LEU A 369 10.29 4.33 10.67
C LEU A 369 11.62 4.16 9.96
N THR A 370 12.19 2.96 10.04
CA THR A 370 13.38 2.63 9.26
C THR A 370 13.05 2.61 7.77
N PRO A 371 13.98 2.97 6.86
CA PRO A 371 13.71 2.96 5.42
C PRO A 371 13.21 1.61 4.89
N VAL A 372 13.69 0.50 5.49
CA VAL A 372 13.24 -0.86 5.17
C VAL A 372 11.79 -1.08 5.58
N ALA A 373 11.38 -0.61 6.77
CA ALA A 373 9.99 -0.69 7.21
C ALA A 373 9.07 0.14 6.30
N VAL A 374 9.48 1.36 5.95
CA VAL A 374 8.75 2.23 5.01
C VAL A 374 8.56 1.54 3.65
N SER A 375 9.62 0.99 3.07
CA SER A 375 9.54 0.26 1.80
C SER A 375 8.58 -0.94 1.88
N ARG A 376 8.63 -1.72 2.96
CA ARG A 376 7.72 -2.85 3.19
C ARG A 376 6.26 -2.40 3.26
N ILE A 377 5.99 -1.32 3.99
CA ILE A 377 4.64 -0.77 4.13
C ILE A 377 4.15 -0.27 2.77
N ASN A 378 4.96 0.47 2.03
CA ASN A 378 4.60 1.00 0.72
C ASN A 378 4.31 -0.11 -0.30
N ASN A 379 5.09 -1.19 -0.29
CA ASN A 379 4.82 -2.35 -1.14
C ASN A 379 3.48 -3.00 -0.76
N TRP A 380 3.23 -3.22 0.53
CA TRP A 380 1.95 -3.75 1.00
C TRP A 380 0.77 -2.85 0.61
N VAL A 381 0.88 -1.54 0.81
CA VAL A 381 -0.15 -0.55 0.43
C VAL A 381 -0.41 -0.64 -1.07
N THR A 382 0.64 -0.67 -1.89
CA THR A 382 0.53 -0.75 -3.36
C THR A 382 -0.17 -2.02 -3.81
N THR A 383 0.20 -3.17 -3.25
CA THR A 383 -0.42 -4.46 -3.57
C THR A 383 -1.91 -4.47 -3.20
N ILE A 384 -2.24 -4.04 -1.98
CA ILE A 384 -3.63 -3.99 -1.52
C ILE A 384 -4.48 -3.10 -2.41
N TRP A 385 -4.00 -1.90 -2.74
CA TRP A 385 -4.76 -0.97 -3.60
C TRP A 385 -4.99 -1.54 -4.99
N THR A 386 -3.95 -2.12 -5.60
CA THR A 386 -4.04 -2.71 -6.94
C THR A 386 -5.06 -3.86 -6.96
N ASN A 387 -4.95 -4.78 -6.02
CA ASN A 387 -5.80 -5.98 -5.99
C ASN A 387 -7.25 -5.64 -5.59
N LEU A 388 -7.47 -4.67 -4.69
CA LEU A 388 -8.80 -4.19 -4.35
C LEU A 388 -9.45 -3.43 -5.51
N GLU A 389 -8.67 -2.66 -6.28
CA GLU A 389 -9.17 -1.94 -7.45
C GLU A 389 -9.60 -2.92 -8.55
N GLU A 390 -8.81 -3.96 -8.81
CA GLU A 390 -9.18 -5.05 -9.74
C GLU A 390 -10.44 -5.78 -9.25
N TRP A 391 -10.47 -6.20 -7.99
CA TRP A 391 -11.61 -6.88 -7.38
C TRP A 391 -12.89 -6.03 -7.44
N ALA A 392 -12.77 -4.71 -7.30
CA ALA A 392 -13.90 -3.78 -7.39
C ALA A 392 -14.52 -3.72 -8.80
N THR A 393 -13.79 -4.13 -9.85
CA THR A 393 -14.34 -4.16 -11.22
C THR A 393 -15.21 -5.39 -11.51
N GLU A 394 -15.11 -6.43 -10.68
CA GLU A 394 -15.79 -7.71 -10.91
C GLU A 394 -17.30 -7.63 -10.69
N ASP A 395 -17.76 -6.83 -9.73
CA ASP A 395 -19.17 -6.73 -9.35
C ASP A 395 -19.54 -5.32 -8.80
N PRO A 396 -20.73 -4.78 -9.11
CA PRO A 396 -21.18 -3.49 -8.58
C PRO A 396 -21.20 -3.41 -7.05
N LEU A 397 -21.47 -4.52 -6.35
CA LEU A 397 -21.39 -4.59 -4.89
C LEU A 397 -19.93 -4.43 -4.44
N HIS A 398 -18.96 -5.07 -5.11
CA HIS A 398 -17.55 -4.90 -4.79
C HIS A 398 -17.13 -3.43 -4.94
N ALA A 399 -17.56 -2.77 -6.01
CA ALA A 399 -17.32 -1.34 -6.23
C ALA A 399 -17.89 -0.47 -5.09
N GLN A 400 -19.07 -0.81 -4.54
CA GLN A 400 -19.65 -0.11 -3.39
C GLN A 400 -18.82 -0.31 -2.12
N ILE A 401 -18.40 -1.54 -1.82
CA ILE A 401 -17.57 -1.84 -0.64
C ILE A 401 -16.21 -1.13 -0.77
N PHE A 402 -15.59 -1.19 -1.94
CA PHE A 402 -14.32 -0.52 -2.21
C PHE A 402 -14.44 1.01 -2.15
N SER A 403 -15.57 1.58 -2.58
CA SER A 403 -15.86 3.01 -2.41
C SER A 403 -15.88 3.41 -0.93
N ALA A 404 -16.53 2.62 -0.08
CA ALA A 404 -16.54 2.86 1.36
C ALA A 404 -15.14 2.72 1.98
N PHE A 405 -14.38 1.71 1.53
CA PHE A 405 -12.98 1.51 1.93
C PHE A 405 -12.14 2.72 1.56
N ARG A 406 -12.22 3.21 0.32
CA ARG A 406 -11.48 4.38 -0.16
C ARG A 406 -11.70 5.61 0.70
N LEU A 407 -12.96 5.96 0.95
CA LEU A 407 -13.28 7.15 1.74
C LEU A 407 -12.75 7.01 3.19
N THR A 408 -13.05 5.88 3.83
CA THR A 408 -12.72 5.66 5.26
C THR A 408 -11.23 5.49 5.49
N TYR A 409 -10.51 4.81 4.59
CA TYR A 409 -9.07 4.64 4.64
C TYR A 409 -8.36 6.00 4.51
N GLN A 410 -8.69 6.78 3.48
CA GLN A 410 -8.00 8.05 3.24
C GLN A 410 -8.29 9.07 4.34
N GLN A 411 -9.53 9.15 4.82
CA GLN A 411 -9.86 9.99 5.97
C GLN A 411 -9.10 9.55 7.24
N SER A 412 -9.04 8.25 7.51
CA SER A 412 -8.30 7.71 8.65
C SER A 412 -6.82 8.05 8.54
N GLN A 413 -6.25 7.98 7.33
CA GLN A 413 -4.86 8.32 7.08
C GLN A 413 -4.58 9.80 7.37
N VAL A 414 -5.41 10.72 6.87
CA VAL A 414 -5.27 12.16 7.14
C VAL A 414 -5.25 12.41 8.65
N ARG A 415 -6.20 11.83 9.40
CA ARG A 415 -6.25 12.04 10.85
C ARG A 415 -5.06 11.41 11.59
N LEU A 416 -4.60 10.24 11.15
CA LEU A 416 -3.41 9.61 11.70
C LEU A 416 -2.14 10.42 11.41
N GLU A 417 -2.06 11.08 10.26
CA GLU A 417 -0.96 12.01 9.96
C GLU A 417 -0.94 13.16 10.96
N ASP A 418 -2.08 13.82 11.22
CA ASP A 418 -2.18 14.86 12.26
C ASP A 418 -1.85 14.31 13.65
N TYR A 419 -2.32 13.11 14.00
CA TYR A 419 -1.98 12.45 15.26
C TYR A 419 -0.47 12.33 15.50
N TYR A 420 0.28 11.97 14.47
CA TYR A 420 1.73 11.85 14.56
C TYR A 420 2.43 13.21 14.47
N MET A 421 1.91 14.15 13.68
CA MET A 421 2.42 15.52 13.61
C MET A 421 2.26 16.27 14.95
N ASP A 422 1.14 16.05 15.66
CA ASP A 422 0.90 16.57 17.01
C ASP A 422 1.94 16.08 18.03
N LYS A 423 2.65 14.99 17.72
CA LYS A 423 3.77 14.45 18.52
C LYS A 423 5.13 14.98 18.10
N GLY A 424 5.17 15.94 17.18
CA GLY A 424 6.39 16.58 16.70
C GLY A 424 7.08 15.87 15.54
N LEU A 425 6.43 14.89 14.90
CA LEU A 425 6.97 14.24 13.71
C LEU A 425 6.81 15.11 12.46
N SER A 426 7.73 14.97 11.50
CA SER A 426 7.60 15.63 10.20
C SER A 426 6.41 15.08 9.42
N ALA A 427 5.87 15.85 8.46
CA ALA A 427 4.76 15.39 7.63
C ALA A 427 5.08 14.07 6.89
N THR A 428 6.33 13.88 6.47
CA THR A 428 6.79 12.63 5.82
C THR A 428 6.78 11.46 6.81
N ASP A 429 7.37 11.64 7.99
CA ASP A 429 7.43 10.56 9.00
C ASP A 429 6.03 10.21 9.52
N ALA A 430 5.16 11.21 9.68
CA ALA A 430 3.78 11.04 10.08
C ALA A 430 2.97 10.26 9.03
N ARG A 431 3.20 10.50 7.72
CA ARG A 431 2.58 9.73 6.63
C ARG A 431 3.04 8.26 6.63
N ASP A 432 4.32 8.03 6.88
CA ASP A 432 4.86 6.67 6.88
C ASP A 432 4.35 5.89 8.10
N LEU A 433 4.30 6.52 9.28
CA LEU A 433 3.70 5.96 10.49
C LEU A 433 2.18 5.78 10.38
N SER A 434 1.46 6.70 9.73
CA SER A 434 0.02 6.54 9.49
C SER A 434 -0.27 5.32 8.63
N SER A 435 0.53 5.11 7.58
CA SER A 435 0.45 3.93 6.71
C SER A 435 0.74 2.64 7.50
N ALA A 436 1.73 2.66 8.39
CA ALA A 436 2.05 1.53 9.26
C ALA A 436 0.91 1.22 10.25
N MET A 437 0.32 2.24 10.85
CA MET A 437 -0.83 2.10 11.75
C MET A 437 -2.05 1.56 11.00
N LEU A 438 -2.33 2.03 9.79
CA LEU A 438 -3.41 1.49 8.97
C LEU A 438 -3.15 0.02 8.62
N GLN A 439 -1.94 -0.35 8.20
CA GLN A 439 -1.56 -1.76 8.01
C GLN A 439 -1.76 -2.57 9.30
N ASN A 440 -1.44 -2.02 10.46
CA ASN A 440 -1.66 -2.67 11.75
C ASN A 440 -3.15 -2.85 12.09
N LEU A 441 -3.99 -1.90 11.69
CA LEU A 441 -5.43 -1.92 11.97
C LEU A 441 -6.18 -2.89 11.06
N VAL A 442 -5.85 -2.92 9.77
CA VAL A 442 -6.64 -3.64 8.75
C VAL A 442 -5.91 -4.82 8.08
N GLY A 443 -4.61 -4.98 8.32
CA GLY A 443 -3.78 -5.91 7.56
C GLY A 443 -4.13 -7.38 7.73
N ALA A 444 -4.78 -7.77 8.83
CA ALA A 444 -5.24 -9.15 9.03
C ALA A 444 -6.48 -9.48 8.19
N GLN A 445 -7.40 -8.51 8.06
CA GLN A 445 -8.61 -8.64 7.27
C GLN A 445 -8.34 -8.60 5.77
N LEU A 446 -7.33 -7.83 5.36
CA LEU A 446 -6.95 -7.65 3.96
C LEU A 446 -5.93 -8.68 3.46
N ASP A 447 -5.57 -9.67 4.27
CA ASP A 447 -4.52 -10.66 3.94
C ASP A 447 -4.82 -11.46 2.66
N ARG A 448 -6.12 -11.69 2.37
CA ARG A 448 -6.59 -12.35 1.14
C ARG A 448 -6.34 -11.56 -0.15
N PHE A 449 -5.95 -10.29 -0.05
CA PHE A 449 -5.65 -9.41 -1.17
C PHE A 449 -4.13 -9.20 -1.34
N LEU A 450 -3.29 -10.04 -0.72
CA LEU A 450 -1.82 -9.95 -0.77
C LEU A 450 -1.16 -10.99 -1.66
#